data_AF-A0A5F8GVY7-F1
#
_entry.id   AF-A0A5F8GVY7-F1
#
_cell.length_a   1.000
_cell.length_b   1.000
_cell.length_c   1.000
_cell.angle_alpha   90.00
_cell.angle_beta   90.00
_cell.angle_gamma   90.00
#
_symmetry.space_group_name_H-M   'P 1'
#
loop_
_entity.id
_entity.type
_entity.pdbx_description
1 polymer ?
#
loop_
_entity_poly.entity_id
_entity_poly.type
_entity_poly.pdbx_seq_one_letter_code
_entity_poly.pdbx_strand_id
1 'polypeptide(L)'
;MLPCPLPVFKGKNCRFDSCPSHESPPSSLLPSLLSELGVWTALLFSVESRLQKGQLLSLVPSQLAAFCCFSENQELKIMSGKPILHYFNGRGRMESVRWLLAAAGVEFEEKILKSAEDFENLVKGGNLMYQQVPMVEIDGLNLVQTRAILKYIAAKYNLYGKDLKEKALIDMYVEGMRDLNEMIMHYPLCYPGEEEKNLNFILERATERFFPVYEKALKSHGKNYLVGNQMSWADIQLFEAILMVEELKSDILSAFPKLQEFKARISKLPRIQKFLQPGSQRKPPMDDQAVEEATKIFNLEKGLYVKHKGVILADF
;
A
#
# COMPACT_ATOMS: atom_id res chain seq x y z
N MET A 1 26.76 51.19 -33.43
CA MET A 1 26.22 49.89 -33.00
C MET A 1 27.09 49.41 -31.86
N LEU A 2 26.57 49.51 -30.64
CA LEU A 2 27.28 49.26 -29.38
C LEU A 2 26.89 47.89 -28.79
N PRO A 3 27.76 47.27 -27.97
CA PRO A 3 27.54 46.00 -27.27
C PRO A 3 26.95 46.19 -25.84
N CYS A 4 26.86 45.07 -25.09
CA CYS A 4 26.65 44.86 -23.64
C CYS A 4 25.20 44.61 -23.13
N PRO A 5 24.99 44.01 -21.91
CA PRO A 5 25.92 43.32 -20.97
C PRO A 5 25.37 42.05 -20.24
N LEU A 6 26.27 41.36 -19.51
CA LEU A 6 26.03 40.41 -18.40
C LEU A 6 25.30 41.06 -17.19
N PRO A 7 24.61 40.28 -16.32
CA PRO A 7 24.35 40.70 -14.95
C PRO A 7 25.31 40.06 -13.94
N VAL A 8 25.92 40.96 -13.17
CA VAL A 8 26.63 40.76 -11.91
C VAL A 8 25.61 40.61 -10.78
N PHE A 9 25.77 39.63 -9.88
CA PHE A 9 25.14 39.70 -8.55
C PHE A 9 26.16 40.09 -7.48
N LYS A 10 26.05 41.35 -7.07
CA LYS A 10 26.71 41.95 -5.90
C LYS A 10 26.00 41.47 -4.63
N GLY A 11 26.77 41.11 -3.62
CA GLY A 11 26.25 40.96 -2.26
C GLY A 11 25.72 42.31 -1.73
N LYS A 12 24.57 42.26 -1.06
CA LYS A 12 24.15 43.24 -0.06
C LYS A 12 23.36 42.52 1.04
N ASN A 13 23.81 42.74 2.27
CA ASN A 13 23.17 42.38 3.53
C ASN A 13 21.70 42.83 3.58
N CYS A 14 20.82 41.96 4.12
CA CYS A 14 19.67 42.40 4.90
C CYS A 14 19.61 41.58 6.19
N ARG A 15 19.65 42.30 7.31
CA ARG A 15 19.48 41.84 8.69
C ARG A 15 18.12 41.15 8.85
N PHE A 16 18.07 40.10 9.66
CA PHE A 16 16.86 39.73 10.38
C PHE A 16 17.03 40.15 11.84
N ASP A 17 16.30 41.21 12.21
CA ASP A 17 16.08 41.63 13.58
C ASP A 17 15.03 40.72 14.25
N SER A 18 15.26 40.47 15.54
CA SER A 18 14.29 40.07 16.58
C SER A 18 13.56 38.72 16.46
N CYS A 19 14.02 37.73 17.25
CA CYS A 19 13.19 36.68 17.84
C CYS A 19 12.30 37.24 18.97
N PRO A 20 11.06 36.78 19.12
CA PRO A 20 10.42 36.63 20.42
C PRO A 20 10.58 35.19 20.93
N SER A 21 11.03 35.09 22.18
CA SER A 21 11.04 33.92 23.03
C SER A 21 9.66 33.28 23.18
N HIS A 22 9.55 31.95 23.10
CA HIS A 22 8.61 31.19 23.93
C HIS A 22 9.06 29.71 24.08
N GLU A 23 9.41 29.40 25.33
CA GLU A 23 9.24 28.18 26.12
C GLU A 23 8.96 26.83 25.42
N SER A 24 9.83 25.87 25.73
CA SER A 24 9.73 24.43 25.47
C SER A 24 8.87 23.70 26.53
N PRO A 25 7.99 22.75 26.15
CA PRO A 25 7.40 21.78 27.09
C PRO A 25 8.27 20.50 27.21
N PRO A 26 8.10 19.71 28.29
CA PRO A 26 9.11 18.78 28.79
C PRO A 26 9.18 17.44 28.06
N SER A 27 10.39 16.88 28.07
CA SER A 27 10.75 15.56 27.57
C SER A 27 10.30 14.43 28.49
N SER A 28 9.52 13.48 27.96
CA SER A 28 9.61 12.10 28.42
C SER A 28 9.11 11.15 27.33
N LEU A 29 9.95 10.14 27.04
CA LEU A 29 9.72 8.98 26.15
C LEU A 29 10.11 9.17 24.68
N LEU A 30 11.42 9.17 24.37
CA LEU A 30 11.89 8.86 23.00
C LEU A 30 13.39 8.41 22.87
N PRO A 31 14.01 7.55 23.73
CA PRO A 31 15.44 7.28 23.56
C PRO A 31 15.82 6.21 22.51
N SER A 32 14.90 5.43 21.94
CA SER A 32 15.29 4.31 21.03
C SER A 32 15.03 4.55 19.54
N LEU A 33 14.30 5.61 19.19
CA LEU A 33 14.08 6.06 17.80
C LEU A 33 15.01 7.23 17.40
N LEU A 34 15.56 7.95 18.38
CA LEU A 34 16.49 9.07 18.15
C LEU A 34 17.94 8.63 17.88
N SER A 35 18.34 7.39 18.17
CA SER A 35 19.71 6.95 17.91
C SER A 35 19.97 6.69 16.43
N GLU A 36 19.05 6.01 15.73
CA GLU A 36 19.18 5.81 14.28
C GLU A 36 18.89 7.09 13.49
N LEU A 37 17.83 7.83 13.83
CA LEU A 37 17.55 9.13 13.21
C LEU A 37 18.68 10.15 13.47
N GLY A 38 19.30 10.12 14.65
CA GLY A 38 20.39 11.02 15.05
C GLY A 38 21.69 10.75 14.28
N VAL A 39 22.01 9.48 14.00
CA VAL A 39 23.21 9.12 13.23
C VAL A 39 23.06 9.54 11.76
N TRP A 40 21.89 9.35 11.16
CA TRP A 40 21.63 9.75 9.77
C TRP A 40 21.48 11.27 9.60
N THR A 41 20.83 11.97 10.56
CA THR A 41 20.77 13.44 10.55
C THR A 41 22.14 14.08 10.79
N ALA A 42 22.99 13.52 11.66
CA ALA A 42 24.36 13.98 11.83
C ALA A 42 25.21 13.74 10.57
N LEU A 43 24.99 12.61 9.87
CA LEU A 43 25.66 12.31 8.60
C LEU A 43 25.23 13.31 7.50
N LEU A 44 23.93 13.62 7.40
CA LEU A 44 23.36 14.62 6.49
C LEU A 44 23.93 16.01 6.75
N PHE A 45 23.91 16.50 7.99
CA PHE A 45 24.51 17.78 8.37
C PHE A 45 26.01 17.83 8.08
N SER A 46 26.73 16.74 8.31
CA SER A 46 28.17 16.65 8.01
C SER A 46 28.44 16.73 6.50
N VAL A 47 27.61 16.10 5.66
CA VAL A 47 27.77 16.13 4.20
C VAL A 47 27.36 17.50 3.64
N GLU A 48 26.23 18.08 4.06
CA GLU A 48 25.79 19.42 3.67
C GLU A 48 26.81 20.50 4.07
N SER A 49 27.37 20.42 5.29
CA SER A 49 28.41 21.35 5.75
C SER A 49 29.68 21.26 4.89
N ARG A 50 30.05 20.06 4.42
CA ARG A 50 31.23 19.86 3.55
C ARG A 50 30.98 20.28 2.11
N LEU A 51 29.75 20.12 1.61
CA LEU A 51 29.31 20.63 0.32
C LEU A 51 29.37 22.16 0.26
N GLN A 52 28.83 22.84 1.27
CA GLN A 52 28.88 24.31 1.37
C GLN A 52 30.31 24.87 1.49
N LYS A 53 31.26 24.06 1.95
CA LYS A 53 32.68 24.41 2.09
C LYS A 53 33.56 23.99 0.90
N GLY A 54 32.99 23.39 -0.15
CA GLY A 54 33.74 22.96 -1.35
C GLY A 54 34.71 21.80 -1.11
N GLN A 55 34.51 21.00 -0.05
CA GLN A 55 35.43 19.92 0.37
C GLN A 55 35.00 18.53 -0.13
N LEU A 56 34.58 18.46 -1.40
CA LEU A 56 34.01 17.24 -2.02
C LEU A 56 35.01 16.06 -2.03
N LEU A 57 36.31 16.35 -2.16
CA LEU A 57 37.39 15.36 -2.23
C LEU A 57 37.66 14.59 -0.93
N SER A 58 36.99 14.95 0.18
CA SER A 58 37.19 14.31 1.49
C SER A 58 36.17 13.20 1.83
N LEU A 59 35.17 12.99 0.98
CA LEU A 59 34.12 11.98 1.17
C LEU A 59 34.48 10.70 0.41
N VAL A 60 34.42 9.55 1.10
CA VAL A 60 34.59 8.25 0.43
C VAL A 60 33.39 7.99 -0.50
N PRO A 61 33.57 7.34 -1.66
CA PRO A 61 32.52 7.14 -2.66
C PRO A 61 31.22 6.53 -2.11
N SER A 62 31.32 5.68 -1.09
CA SER A 62 30.17 5.06 -0.41
C SER A 62 29.29 6.06 0.33
N GLN A 63 29.86 7.13 0.89
CA GLN A 63 29.11 8.17 1.62
C GLN A 63 28.40 9.12 0.65
N LEU A 64 29.04 9.47 -0.47
CA LEU A 64 28.43 10.25 -1.55
C LEU A 64 27.26 9.49 -2.18
N ALA A 65 27.44 8.20 -2.47
CA ALA A 65 26.37 7.36 -3.03
C ALA A 65 25.18 7.23 -2.06
N ALA A 66 25.43 7.04 -0.76
CA ALA A 66 24.38 6.97 0.24
C ALA A 66 23.62 8.30 0.39
N PHE A 67 24.32 9.44 0.35
CA PHE A 67 23.72 10.77 0.42
C PHE A 67 22.89 11.10 -0.82
N CYS A 68 23.42 10.86 -2.03
CA CYS A 68 22.67 11.08 -3.27
C CYS A 68 21.41 10.21 -3.32
N CYS A 69 21.52 8.92 -2.99
CA CYS A 69 20.38 8.01 -2.97
C CYS A 69 19.34 8.40 -1.89
N PHE A 70 19.78 8.92 -0.74
CA PHE A 70 18.86 9.43 0.29
C PHE A 70 18.19 10.74 -0.14
N SER A 71 18.95 11.67 -0.70
CA SER A 71 18.47 12.97 -1.20
C SER A 71 17.47 12.79 -2.34
N GLU A 72 17.76 11.95 -3.34
CA GLU A 72 16.83 11.62 -4.42
C GLU A 72 15.55 10.97 -3.88
N ASN A 73 15.66 10.04 -2.92
CA ASN A 73 14.49 9.43 -2.28
C ASN A 73 13.66 10.43 -1.45
N GLN A 74 14.29 11.45 -0.88
CA GLN A 74 13.62 12.48 -0.10
C GLN A 74 12.97 13.53 -1.00
N GLU A 75 13.63 13.97 -2.07
CA GLU A 75 13.07 14.87 -3.09
C GLU A 75 11.89 14.23 -3.83
N LEU A 76 11.97 12.96 -4.23
CA LEU A 76 10.84 12.21 -4.80
C LEU A 76 9.66 12.10 -3.82
N LYS A 77 9.93 12.03 -2.51
CA LYS A 77 8.91 12.04 -1.45
C LYS A 77 8.24 13.40 -1.26
N ILE A 78 8.95 14.48 -1.57
CA ILE A 78 8.50 15.86 -1.39
C ILE A 78 7.77 16.37 -2.65
N MET A 79 8.05 15.82 -3.83
CA MET A 79 7.51 16.31 -5.11
C MET A 79 6.18 15.66 -5.54
N SER A 80 5.76 14.53 -4.96
CA SER A 80 4.45 13.92 -5.23
C SER A 80 3.51 14.11 -4.04
N GLY A 81 2.30 14.62 -4.26
CA GLY A 81 1.26 14.65 -3.23
C GLY A 81 0.91 13.25 -2.68
N LYS A 82 0.16 13.19 -1.58
CA LYS A 82 -0.33 11.92 -1.02
C LYS A 82 -1.14 11.15 -2.09
N PRO A 83 -1.00 9.82 -2.20
CA PRO A 83 -1.85 9.04 -3.08
C PRO A 83 -3.33 9.26 -2.75
N ILE A 84 -4.18 9.40 -3.77
CA ILE A 84 -5.63 9.59 -3.60
C ILE A 84 -6.35 8.37 -4.18
N LEU A 85 -7.06 7.64 -3.32
CA LEU A 85 -7.78 6.41 -3.68
C LEU A 85 -9.24 6.76 -3.98
N HIS A 86 -9.71 6.42 -5.19
CA HIS A 86 -11.09 6.58 -5.62
C HIS A 86 -11.81 5.23 -5.57
N TYR A 87 -12.76 5.11 -4.64
CA TYR A 87 -13.57 3.91 -4.47
C TYR A 87 -14.81 4.19 -3.61
N PHE A 88 -15.73 3.23 -3.48
CA PHE A 88 -16.80 3.31 -2.49
C PHE A 88 -16.27 3.08 -1.07
N ASN A 89 -17.10 3.37 -0.05
CA ASN A 89 -16.72 3.20 1.36
C ASN A 89 -16.76 1.74 1.84
N GLY A 90 -15.99 0.88 1.21
CA GLY A 90 -15.86 -0.52 1.59
C GLY A 90 -14.53 -1.12 1.17
N ARG A 91 -14.36 -2.41 1.48
CA ARG A 91 -13.16 -3.18 1.10
C ARG A 91 -13.04 -3.27 -0.42
N GLY A 92 -13.91 -4.10 -1.01
CA GLY A 92 -13.89 -4.48 -2.42
C GLY A 92 -12.47 -4.71 -2.95
N ARG A 93 -12.21 -4.24 -4.18
CA ARG A 93 -10.92 -4.38 -4.86
C ARG A 93 -9.86 -3.37 -4.41
N MET A 94 -10.21 -2.41 -3.55
CA MET A 94 -9.29 -1.36 -3.07
C MET A 94 -8.60 -1.75 -1.75
N GLU A 95 -9.12 -2.73 -1.01
CA GLU A 95 -8.59 -3.06 0.32
C GLU A 95 -7.12 -3.49 0.30
N SER A 96 -6.72 -4.34 -0.65
CA SER A 96 -5.32 -4.75 -0.81
C SER A 96 -4.39 -3.55 -1.11
N VAL A 97 -4.89 -2.49 -1.76
CA VAL A 97 -4.14 -1.26 -2.01
C VAL A 97 -3.91 -0.51 -0.71
N ARG A 98 -4.95 -0.39 0.14
CA ARG A 98 -4.84 0.23 1.47
C ARG A 98 -3.83 -0.53 2.34
N TRP A 99 -3.89 -1.87 2.35
CA TRP A 99 -2.93 -2.72 3.07
C TRP A 99 -1.49 -2.49 2.62
N LEU A 100 -1.24 -2.47 1.31
CA LEU A 100 0.10 -2.31 0.78
C LEU A 100 0.69 -0.92 1.08
N LEU A 101 -0.10 0.16 0.92
CA LEU A 101 0.32 1.52 1.28
C LEU A 101 0.59 1.65 2.78
N ALA A 102 -0.28 1.09 3.62
CA ALA A 102 -0.11 1.12 5.07
C ALA A 102 1.15 0.36 5.51
N ALA A 103 1.40 -0.83 4.96
CA ALA A 103 2.62 -1.61 5.20
C ALA A 103 3.89 -0.86 4.73
N ALA A 104 3.80 -0.13 3.61
CA ALA A 104 4.86 0.74 3.12
C ALA A 104 5.04 2.02 3.98
N GLY A 105 4.13 2.30 4.91
CA GLY A 105 4.17 3.48 5.77
C GLY A 105 3.81 4.77 5.03
N VAL A 106 2.97 4.65 4.02
CA VAL A 106 2.54 5.75 3.15
C VAL A 106 1.16 6.21 3.61
N GLU A 107 1.05 7.50 3.92
CA GLU A 107 -0.25 8.13 4.17
C GLU A 107 -0.96 8.37 2.83
N PHE A 108 -2.26 8.14 2.79
CA PHE A 108 -3.07 8.31 1.59
C PHE A 108 -4.43 8.93 1.93
N GLU A 109 -5.04 9.56 0.95
CA GLU A 109 -6.37 10.14 1.02
C GLU A 109 -7.38 9.26 0.28
N GLU A 110 -8.65 9.36 0.63
CA GLU A 110 -9.73 8.63 -0.03
C GLU A 110 -10.80 9.60 -0.52
N LYS A 111 -11.08 9.57 -1.83
CA LYS A 111 -12.26 10.20 -2.43
C LYS A 111 -13.33 9.14 -2.56
N ILE A 112 -14.27 9.17 -1.61
CA ILE A 112 -15.33 8.18 -1.48
C ILE A 112 -16.46 8.48 -2.46
N LEU A 113 -16.79 7.49 -3.30
CA LEU A 113 -18.00 7.48 -4.11
C LEU A 113 -19.20 7.18 -3.21
N LYS A 114 -20.19 8.08 -3.18
CA LYS A 114 -21.40 7.96 -2.34
C LYS A 114 -22.66 7.65 -3.15
N SER A 115 -22.63 7.89 -4.47
CA SER A 115 -23.76 7.70 -5.36
C SER A 115 -23.33 7.21 -6.75
N ALA A 116 -24.29 6.74 -7.56
CA ALA A 116 -24.06 6.47 -8.98
C ALA A 116 -23.63 7.73 -9.73
N GLU A 117 -24.16 8.89 -9.36
CA GLU A 117 -23.80 10.19 -9.95
C GLU A 117 -22.32 10.54 -9.71
N ASP A 118 -21.78 10.28 -8.52
CA ASP A 118 -20.35 10.47 -8.24
C ASP A 118 -19.49 9.61 -9.18
N PHE A 119 -19.89 8.35 -9.40
CA PHE A 119 -19.19 7.43 -10.28
C PHE A 119 -19.30 7.88 -11.75
N GLU A 120 -20.49 8.25 -12.23
CA GLU A 120 -20.69 8.79 -13.57
C GLU A 120 -19.86 10.05 -13.82
N ASN A 121 -19.78 10.96 -12.85
CA ASN A 121 -18.98 12.17 -12.95
C ASN A 121 -17.48 11.84 -13.05
N LEU A 122 -17.01 10.84 -12.30
CA LEU A 122 -15.63 10.36 -12.40
C LEU A 122 -15.34 9.74 -13.79
N VAL A 123 -16.29 9.02 -14.36
CA VAL A 123 -16.21 8.49 -15.75
C VAL A 123 -16.17 9.64 -16.76
N LYS A 124 -17.09 10.61 -16.67
CA LYS A 124 -17.17 11.78 -17.56
C LYS A 124 -15.91 12.67 -17.47
N GLY A 125 -15.24 12.67 -16.32
CA GLY A 125 -13.97 13.36 -16.10
C GLY A 125 -12.78 12.79 -16.91
N GLY A 126 -12.92 11.62 -17.55
CA GLY A 126 -11.91 11.07 -18.47
C GLY A 126 -10.70 10.41 -17.80
N ASN A 127 -10.65 10.37 -16.46
CA ASN A 127 -9.54 9.80 -15.70
C ASN A 127 -9.59 8.26 -15.58
N LEU A 128 -10.75 7.65 -15.89
CA LEU A 128 -10.94 6.20 -15.83
C LEU A 128 -10.76 5.59 -17.22
N MET A 129 -9.55 5.12 -17.54
CA MET A 129 -9.23 4.52 -18.86
C MET A 129 -10.21 3.42 -19.30
N TYR A 130 -10.72 2.63 -18.35
CA TYR A 130 -11.68 1.55 -18.60
C TYR A 130 -13.04 1.82 -17.93
N GLN A 131 -13.31 3.06 -17.54
CA GLN A 131 -14.59 3.46 -16.92
C GLN A 131 -14.91 2.64 -15.66
N GLN A 132 -13.86 2.25 -14.93
CA GLN A 132 -13.92 1.37 -13.77
C GLN A 132 -13.03 1.89 -12.65
N VAL A 133 -13.45 1.62 -11.42
CA VAL A 133 -12.61 1.74 -10.22
C VAL A 133 -12.25 0.33 -9.71
N PRO A 134 -11.14 0.12 -8.97
CA PRO A 134 -10.25 1.10 -8.32
C PRO A 134 -9.51 2.07 -9.27
N MET A 135 -9.38 3.32 -8.84
CA MET A 135 -8.44 4.29 -9.41
C MET A 135 -7.60 4.93 -8.29
N VAL A 136 -6.32 5.15 -8.57
CA VAL A 136 -5.39 5.83 -7.65
C VAL A 136 -4.66 6.95 -8.39
N GLU A 137 -4.79 8.17 -7.87
CA GLU A 137 -3.92 9.29 -8.25
C GLU A 137 -2.60 9.13 -7.48
N ILE A 138 -1.47 8.94 -8.18
CA ILE A 138 -0.15 8.80 -7.56
C ILE A 138 0.94 9.21 -8.55
N ASP A 139 1.90 10.04 -8.13
CA ASP A 139 3.04 10.49 -8.95
C ASP A 139 2.66 11.11 -10.30
N GLY A 140 1.54 11.86 -10.32
CA GLY A 140 0.99 12.46 -11.54
C GLY A 140 0.30 11.48 -12.49
N LEU A 141 0.13 10.21 -12.08
CA LEU A 141 -0.59 9.18 -12.81
C LEU A 141 -1.99 8.95 -12.23
N ASN A 142 -2.95 8.69 -13.11
CA ASN A 142 -4.27 8.16 -12.75
C ASN A 142 -4.29 6.66 -13.07
N LEU A 143 -3.82 5.84 -12.12
CA LEU A 143 -3.72 4.39 -12.31
C LEU A 143 -5.06 3.72 -12.05
N VAL A 144 -5.56 2.98 -13.04
CA VAL A 144 -6.67 2.03 -12.90
C VAL A 144 -6.16 0.60 -13.00
N GLN A 145 -7.04 -0.40 -12.78
CA GLN A 145 -6.71 -1.83 -12.67
C GLN A 145 -5.90 -2.16 -11.41
N THR A 146 -6.54 -2.86 -10.47
CA THR A 146 -5.99 -3.18 -9.14
C THR A 146 -4.56 -3.74 -9.19
N ARG A 147 -4.28 -4.62 -10.15
CA ARG A 147 -2.95 -5.23 -10.29
C ARG A 147 -1.87 -4.24 -10.72
N ALA A 148 -2.19 -3.33 -11.64
CA ALA A 148 -1.25 -2.31 -12.08
C ALA A 148 -0.92 -1.36 -10.93
N ILE A 149 -1.94 -0.94 -10.18
CA ILE A 149 -1.81 -0.11 -8.97
C ILE A 149 -0.91 -0.79 -7.93
N LEU A 150 -1.20 -2.05 -7.58
CA LEU A 150 -0.43 -2.79 -6.57
C LEU A 150 1.02 -3.03 -7.00
N LYS A 151 1.26 -3.41 -8.26
CA LYS A 151 2.62 -3.58 -8.80
C LYS A 151 3.42 -2.29 -8.76
N TYR A 152 2.81 -1.17 -9.11
CA TYR A 152 3.45 0.15 -9.05
C TYR A 152 3.86 0.51 -7.62
N ILE A 153 2.93 0.38 -6.67
CA ILE A 153 3.18 0.66 -5.24
C ILE A 153 4.26 -0.30 -4.70
N ALA A 154 4.16 -1.60 -4.98
CA ALA A 154 5.12 -2.59 -4.52
C ALA A 154 6.53 -2.30 -5.05
N ALA A 155 6.66 -1.92 -6.33
CA ALA A 155 7.94 -1.54 -6.92
C ALA A 155 8.48 -0.25 -6.28
N LYS A 156 7.65 0.81 -6.21
CA LYS A 156 8.04 2.12 -5.67
C LYS A 156 8.56 2.04 -4.24
N TYR A 157 7.99 1.16 -3.41
CA TYR A 157 8.35 1.04 -2.00
C TYR A 157 9.22 -0.19 -1.68
N ASN A 158 9.89 -0.78 -2.68
CA ASN A 158 10.83 -1.91 -2.50
C ASN A 158 10.20 -3.17 -1.85
N LEU A 159 8.93 -3.44 -2.14
CA LEU A 159 8.18 -4.61 -1.68
C LEU A 159 8.00 -5.66 -2.78
N TYR A 160 8.73 -5.54 -3.90
CA TYR A 160 8.54 -6.36 -5.09
C TYR A 160 9.76 -7.19 -5.49
N GLY A 161 10.62 -7.55 -4.53
CA GLY A 161 11.80 -8.40 -4.77
C GLY A 161 12.91 -7.69 -5.54
N LYS A 162 14.14 -8.20 -5.44
CA LYS A 162 15.33 -7.52 -5.98
C LYS A 162 15.63 -7.85 -7.45
N ASP A 163 15.18 -9.01 -7.91
CA ASP A 163 15.48 -9.53 -9.25
C ASP A 163 14.25 -10.16 -9.91
N LEU A 164 14.39 -10.52 -11.19
CA LEU A 164 13.30 -11.08 -11.97
C LEU A 164 12.74 -12.39 -11.39
N LYS A 165 13.58 -13.21 -10.75
CA LYS A 165 13.14 -14.49 -10.16
C LYS A 165 12.32 -14.24 -8.91
N GLU A 166 12.77 -13.36 -8.02
CA GLU A 166 12.00 -12.97 -6.83
C GLU A 166 10.67 -12.30 -7.23
N LYS A 167 10.68 -11.41 -8.24
CA LYS A 167 9.46 -10.80 -8.80
C LYS A 167 8.46 -11.84 -9.29
N ALA A 168 8.92 -12.83 -10.06
CA ALA A 168 8.07 -13.88 -10.58
C ALA A 168 7.46 -14.76 -9.47
N LEU A 169 8.23 -15.07 -8.42
CA LEU A 169 7.71 -15.80 -7.25
C LEU A 169 6.68 -14.99 -6.48
N ILE A 170 6.92 -13.69 -6.27
CA ILE A 170 5.96 -12.78 -5.64
C ILE A 170 4.66 -12.74 -6.44
N ASP A 171 4.75 -12.58 -7.77
CA ASP A 171 3.58 -12.59 -8.65
C ASP A 171 2.79 -13.91 -8.52
N MET A 172 3.45 -15.05 -8.55
CA MET A 172 2.77 -16.35 -8.44
C MET A 172 2.01 -16.50 -7.11
N TYR A 173 2.62 -16.06 -6.01
CA TYR A 173 1.98 -16.09 -4.68
C TYR A 173 0.82 -15.10 -4.57
N VAL A 174 1.01 -13.87 -5.02
CA VAL A 174 -0.04 -12.86 -5.01
C VAL A 174 -1.23 -13.30 -5.85
N GLU A 175 -1.01 -13.84 -7.05
CA GLU A 175 -2.09 -14.28 -7.92
C GLU A 175 -2.89 -15.43 -7.34
N GLY A 176 -2.23 -16.38 -6.67
CA GLY A 176 -2.91 -17.44 -5.94
C GLY A 176 -3.79 -16.89 -4.80
N MET A 177 -3.30 -15.89 -4.05
CA MET A 177 -4.11 -15.23 -3.00
C MET A 177 -5.23 -14.38 -3.57
N ARG A 178 -5.01 -13.75 -4.72
CA ARG A 178 -6.04 -12.98 -5.42
C ARG A 178 -7.22 -13.88 -5.78
N ASP A 179 -6.98 -15.08 -6.32
CA ASP A 179 -8.07 -16.03 -6.62
C ASP A 179 -8.91 -16.37 -5.38
N LEU A 180 -8.30 -16.55 -4.21
CA LEU A 180 -9.02 -16.79 -2.95
C LEU A 180 -9.77 -15.54 -2.47
N ASN A 181 -9.12 -14.38 -2.49
CA ASN A 181 -9.71 -13.10 -2.08
C ASN A 181 -10.93 -12.74 -2.92
N GLU A 182 -10.91 -13.04 -4.23
CA GLU A 182 -12.07 -12.86 -5.10
C GLU A 182 -13.24 -13.72 -4.63
N MET A 183 -13.02 -15.00 -4.28
CA MET A 183 -14.11 -15.85 -3.79
C MET A 183 -14.74 -15.28 -2.50
N ILE A 184 -13.91 -14.79 -1.57
CA ILE A 184 -14.38 -14.18 -0.32
C ILE A 184 -15.11 -12.85 -0.58
N MET A 185 -14.57 -12.01 -1.46
CA MET A 185 -15.16 -10.71 -1.78
C MET A 185 -16.56 -10.84 -2.39
N HIS A 186 -16.81 -11.88 -3.18
CA HIS A 186 -18.12 -12.13 -3.78
C HIS A 186 -19.10 -12.89 -2.87
N TYR A 187 -18.63 -13.43 -1.74
CA TYR A 187 -19.49 -14.19 -0.83
C TYR A 187 -20.73 -13.40 -0.37
N PRO A 188 -20.64 -12.10 0.01
CA PRO A 188 -21.82 -11.29 0.36
C PRO A 188 -22.79 -11.03 -0.81
N LEU A 189 -22.38 -11.33 -2.05
CA LEU A 189 -23.18 -11.13 -3.27
C LEU A 189 -23.76 -12.45 -3.82
N CYS A 190 -23.67 -13.54 -3.05
CA CYS A 190 -24.20 -14.83 -3.48
C CYS A 190 -25.73 -14.83 -3.62
N TYR A 191 -26.26 -15.80 -4.37
CA TYR A 191 -27.71 -15.98 -4.49
C TYR A 191 -28.31 -16.42 -3.16
N PRO A 192 -29.52 -15.94 -2.81
CA PRO A 192 -30.23 -16.42 -1.64
C PRO A 192 -30.38 -17.95 -1.66
N GLY A 193 -29.99 -18.60 -0.57
CA GLY A 193 -30.02 -20.06 -0.44
C GLY A 193 -28.74 -20.79 -0.89
N GLU A 194 -27.72 -20.07 -1.39
CA GLU A 194 -26.40 -20.65 -1.72
C GLU A 194 -25.30 -20.31 -0.71
N GLU A 195 -25.63 -19.65 0.40
CA GLU A 195 -24.68 -19.13 1.38
C GLU A 195 -23.80 -20.26 1.94
N GLU A 196 -24.40 -21.32 2.48
CA GLU A 196 -23.68 -22.45 3.08
C GLU A 196 -22.78 -23.16 2.06
N LYS A 197 -23.29 -23.37 0.84
CA LYS A 197 -22.56 -24.01 -0.26
C LYS A 197 -21.32 -23.19 -0.65
N ASN A 198 -21.48 -21.88 -0.80
CA ASN A 198 -20.38 -20.99 -1.18
C ASN A 198 -19.36 -20.83 -0.04
N LEU A 199 -19.82 -20.75 1.21
CA LEU A 199 -18.96 -20.74 2.38
C LEU A 199 -18.11 -22.01 2.44
N ASN A 200 -18.73 -23.19 2.34
CA ASN A 200 -18.02 -24.48 2.37
C ASN A 200 -17.00 -24.56 1.23
N PHE A 201 -17.38 -24.12 0.02
CA PHE A 201 -16.45 -24.07 -1.11
C PHE A 201 -15.23 -23.17 -0.83
N ILE A 202 -15.43 -21.97 -0.28
CA ILE A 202 -14.33 -21.06 0.07
C ILE A 202 -13.40 -21.71 1.11
N LEU A 203 -13.95 -22.31 2.16
CA LEU A 203 -13.19 -22.93 3.25
C LEU A 203 -12.39 -24.15 2.77
N GLU A 204 -13.00 -24.99 1.92
CA GLU A 204 -12.33 -26.12 1.26
C GLU A 204 -11.19 -25.60 0.38
N ARG A 205 -11.43 -24.61 -0.49
CA ARG A 205 -10.37 -24.03 -1.33
C ARG A 205 -9.23 -23.44 -0.50
N ALA A 206 -9.55 -22.73 0.58
CA ALA A 206 -8.54 -22.18 1.48
C ALA A 206 -7.66 -23.28 2.07
N THR A 207 -8.27 -24.34 2.62
CA THR A 207 -7.56 -25.39 3.37
C THR A 207 -6.92 -26.48 2.51
N GLU A 208 -7.53 -26.85 1.38
CA GLU A 208 -7.04 -27.96 0.56
C GLU A 208 -6.16 -27.50 -0.60
N ARG A 209 -6.32 -26.25 -1.07
CA ARG A 209 -5.60 -25.75 -2.25
C ARG A 209 -4.63 -24.63 -1.93
N PHE A 210 -5.07 -23.59 -1.24
CA PHE A 210 -4.28 -22.36 -1.12
C PHE A 210 -3.30 -22.40 0.06
N PHE A 211 -3.77 -22.51 1.30
CA PHE A 211 -2.92 -22.53 2.49
C PHE A 211 -1.81 -23.59 2.48
N PRO A 212 -2.00 -24.82 1.96
CA PRO A 212 -0.92 -25.79 1.83
C PRO A 212 0.29 -25.29 1.02
N VAL A 213 0.07 -24.44 0.01
CA VAL A 213 1.15 -23.89 -0.82
C VAL A 213 2.05 -22.96 -0.01
N TYR A 214 1.45 -22.05 0.76
CA TYR A 214 2.19 -21.06 1.57
C TYR A 214 2.81 -21.71 2.81
N GLU A 215 2.09 -22.64 3.45
CA GLU A 215 2.62 -23.47 4.54
C GLU A 215 3.86 -24.23 4.06
N LYS A 216 3.80 -24.87 2.88
CA LYS A 216 4.95 -25.56 2.27
C LYS A 216 6.09 -24.60 1.94
N ALA A 217 5.80 -23.41 1.39
CA ALA A 217 6.83 -22.42 1.10
C ALA A 217 7.62 -22.05 2.37
N LEU A 218 6.91 -21.63 3.42
CA LEU A 218 7.51 -21.26 4.71
C LEU A 218 8.27 -22.42 5.36
N LYS A 219 7.77 -23.66 5.27
CA LYS A 219 8.47 -24.86 5.74
C LYS A 219 9.75 -25.14 4.97
N SER A 220 9.71 -25.03 3.64
CA SER A 220 10.79 -25.50 2.76
C SER A 220 12.10 -24.75 2.95
N HIS A 221 12.03 -23.43 3.16
CA HIS A 221 13.22 -22.61 3.33
C HIS A 221 13.46 -22.19 4.79
N GLY A 222 12.50 -22.40 5.70
CA GLY A 222 12.64 -22.08 7.13
C GLY A 222 12.89 -20.59 7.42
N LYS A 223 12.37 -19.70 6.56
CA LYS A 223 12.61 -18.24 6.64
C LYS A 223 11.36 -17.53 7.14
N ASN A 224 11.53 -16.27 7.50
CA ASN A 224 10.46 -15.45 8.07
C ASN A 224 9.47 -14.88 7.04
N TYR A 225 9.87 -14.81 5.77
CA TYR A 225 9.10 -14.23 4.68
C TYR A 225 9.07 -15.20 3.49
N LEU A 226 8.06 -15.09 2.64
CA LEU A 226 7.81 -15.99 1.51
C LEU A 226 8.92 -15.94 0.45
N VAL A 227 9.48 -14.76 0.20
CA VAL A 227 10.48 -14.54 -0.86
C VAL A 227 11.65 -13.72 -0.31
N GLY A 228 12.88 -14.05 -0.72
CA GLY A 228 14.06 -13.21 -0.46
C GLY A 228 14.51 -13.08 1.01
N ASN A 229 13.81 -13.70 1.97
CA ASN A 229 13.97 -13.43 3.42
C ASN A 229 13.73 -11.96 3.80
N GLN A 230 12.89 -11.26 3.04
CA GLN A 230 12.50 -9.88 3.29
C GLN A 230 10.99 -9.76 3.08
N MET A 231 10.34 -8.87 3.84
CA MET A 231 8.92 -8.60 3.63
C MET A 231 8.68 -8.08 2.21
N SER A 232 7.69 -8.66 1.57
CA SER A 232 7.25 -8.34 0.21
C SER A 232 5.74 -8.15 0.16
N TRP A 233 5.24 -7.71 -1.00
CA TRP A 233 3.82 -7.67 -1.31
C TRP A 233 3.15 -9.03 -1.11
N ALA A 234 3.83 -10.15 -1.41
CA ALA A 234 3.28 -11.49 -1.19
C ALA A 234 2.96 -11.76 0.29
N ASP A 235 3.81 -11.30 1.21
CA ASP A 235 3.58 -11.48 2.65
C ASP A 235 2.38 -10.65 3.13
N ILE A 236 2.24 -9.42 2.62
CA ILE A 236 1.13 -8.53 2.97
C ILE A 236 -0.19 -9.08 2.43
N GLN A 237 -0.19 -9.56 1.18
CA GLN A 237 -1.36 -10.18 0.55
C GLN A 237 -1.80 -11.46 1.27
N LEU A 238 -0.85 -12.33 1.65
CA LEU A 238 -1.14 -13.53 2.42
C LEU A 238 -1.70 -13.18 3.81
N PHE A 239 -1.14 -12.18 4.48
CA PHE A 239 -1.62 -11.74 5.79
C PHE A 239 -3.06 -11.21 5.71
N GLU A 240 -3.37 -10.36 4.74
CA GLU A 240 -4.75 -9.91 4.47
C GLU A 240 -5.69 -11.09 4.23
N ALA A 241 -5.32 -12.02 3.34
CA ALA A 241 -6.13 -13.18 3.00
C ALA A 241 -6.41 -14.08 4.21
N ILE A 242 -5.41 -14.31 5.07
CA ILE A 242 -5.57 -15.06 6.33
C ILE A 242 -6.65 -14.41 7.20
N LEU A 243 -6.57 -13.09 7.42
CA LEU A 243 -7.55 -12.39 8.25
C LEU A 243 -8.96 -12.47 7.65
N MET A 244 -9.09 -12.35 6.32
CA MET A 244 -10.37 -12.47 5.64
C MET A 244 -11.00 -13.87 5.78
N VAL A 245 -10.21 -14.94 5.71
CA VAL A 245 -10.74 -16.30 5.90
C VAL A 245 -11.06 -16.57 7.37
N GLU A 246 -10.28 -16.04 8.30
CA GLU A 246 -10.57 -16.18 9.74
C GLU A 246 -11.84 -15.45 10.17
N GLU A 247 -12.22 -14.38 9.48
CA GLU A 247 -13.54 -13.73 9.65
C GLU A 247 -14.70 -14.67 9.24
N LEU A 248 -14.46 -15.64 8.34
CA LEU A 248 -15.44 -16.67 7.96
C LEU A 248 -15.38 -17.90 8.88
N LYS A 249 -14.18 -18.32 9.29
CA LYS A 249 -13.94 -19.46 10.19
C LYS A 249 -12.68 -19.22 11.02
N SER A 250 -12.87 -18.87 12.29
CA SER A 250 -11.79 -18.38 13.18
C SER A 250 -10.67 -19.39 13.45
N ASP A 251 -10.95 -20.69 13.39
CA ASP A 251 -10.01 -21.80 13.65
C ASP A 251 -9.38 -22.39 12.37
N ILE A 252 -9.58 -21.75 11.21
CA ILE A 252 -9.18 -22.29 9.89
C ILE A 252 -7.68 -22.60 9.78
N LEU A 253 -6.83 -21.91 10.54
CA LEU A 253 -5.38 -22.10 10.53
C LEU A 253 -4.88 -23.23 11.44
N SER A 254 -5.75 -23.97 12.13
CA SER A 254 -5.35 -24.97 13.13
C SER A 254 -4.42 -26.07 12.59
N ALA A 255 -4.52 -26.39 11.29
CA ALA A 255 -3.65 -27.36 10.62
C ALA A 255 -2.37 -26.76 10.01
N PHE A 256 -2.16 -25.44 10.12
CA PHE A 256 -1.11 -24.68 9.42
C PHE A 256 -0.21 -23.91 10.40
N PRO A 257 0.64 -24.60 11.18
CA PRO A 257 1.46 -23.96 12.21
C PRO A 257 2.41 -22.89 11.65
N LYS A 258 2.95 -23.04 10.43
CA LYS A 258 3.81 -21.99 9.86
C LYS A 258 3.02 -20.75 9.45
N LEU A 259 1.79 -20.90 8.99
CA LEU A 259 0.89 -19.76 8.77
C LEU A 259 0.50 -19.07 10.08
N GLN A 260 0.29 -19.81 11.17
CA GLN A 260 0.05 -19.23 12.50
C GLN A 260 1.27 -18.41 12.98
N GLU A 261 2.48 -18.98 12.91
CA GLU A 261 3.73 -18.28 13.23
C GLU A 261 3.91 -17.03 12.36
N PHE A 262 3.65 -17.16 11.06
CA PHE A 262 3.71 -16.06 10.09
C PHE A 262 2.75 -14.94 10.45
N LYS A 263 1.46 -15.24 10.66
CA LYS A 263 0.44 -14.27 11.06
C LYS A 263 0.86 -13.52 12.32
N ALA A 264 1.31 -14.25 13.35
CA ALA A 264 1.74 -13.67 14.62
C ALA A 264 2.98 -12.75 14.48
N ARG A 265 3.85 -13.02 13.51
CA ARG A 265 5.01 -12.17 13.22
C ARG A 265 4.61 -10.91 12.46
N ILE A 266 3.83 -11.05 11.38
CA ILE A 266 3.43 -9.91 10.53
C ILE A 266 2.54 -8.93 11.32
N SER A 267 1.64 -9.43 12.18
CA SER A 267 0.76 -8.59 13.00
C SER A 267 1.50 -7.70 14.00
N LYS A 268 2.74 -8.06 14.38
CA LYS A 268 3.59 -7.30 15.30
C LYS A 268 4.42 -6.22 14.62
N LEU A 269 4.43 -6.15 13.30
CA LEU A 269 5.16 -5.10 12.59
C LEU A 269 4.49 -3.74 12.87
N PRO A 270 5.23 -2.69 13.30
CA PRO A 270 4.62 -1.45 13.79
C PRO A 270 3.61 -0.81 12.83
N ARG A 271 3.90 -0.84 11.52
CA ARG A 271 3.02 -0.28 10.48
C ARG A 271 1.74 -1.09 10.29
N ILE A 272 1.86 -2.42 10.32
CA ILE A 272 0.72 -3.34 10.26
C ILE A 272 -0.12 -3.20 11.54
N GLN A 273 0.52 -3.16 12.70
CA GLN A 273 -0.16 -2.97 13.98
C GLN A 273 -0.93 -1.65 13.99
N LYS A 274 -0.33 -0.55 13.52
CA LYS A 274 -1.01 0.75 13.36
C LYS A 274 -2.24 0.63 12.45
N PHE A 275 -2.14 -0.09 11.33
CA PHE A 275 -3.26 -0.27 10.41
C PHE A 275 -4.36 -1.20 10.96
N LEU A 276 -4.02 -2.09 11.89
CA LEU A 276 -4.99 -2.94 12.59
C LEU A 276 -5.74 -2.22 13.72
N GLN A 277 -5.25 -1.08 14.21
CA GLN A 277 -5.89 -0.35 15.30
C GLN A 277 -7.23 0.30 14.87
N PRO A 278 -8.17 0.49 15.82
CA PRO A 278 -9.35 1.30 15.58
C PRO A 278 -8.99 2.71 15.07
N GLY A 279 -9.80 3.24 14.15
CA GLY A 279 -9.58 4.55 13.54
C GLY A 279 -8.58 4.57 12.38
N SER A 280 -8.01 3.42 12.00
CA SER A 280 -7.25 3.32 10.74
C SER A 280 -8.19 3.36 9.52
N GLN A 281 -7.60 3.43 8.32
CA GLN A 281 -8.34 3.39 7.05
C GLN A 281 -8.69 1.95 6.59
N ARG A 282 -8.39 0.91 7.39
CA ARG A 282 -8.82 -0.46 7.13
C ARG A 282 -10.35 -0.53 7.14
N LYS A 283 -10.95 -1.14 6.13
CA LYS A 283 -12.42 -1.22 6.04
C LYS A 283 -12.94 -2.51 6.71
N PRO A 284 -14.13 -2.48 7.34
CA PRO A 284 -14.74 -3.67 7.93
C PRO A 284 -15.20 -4.66 6.84
N PRO A 285 -15.52 -5.92 7.20
CA PRO A 285 -16.24 -6.83 6.30
C PRO A 285 -17.50 -6.16 5.75
N MET A 286 -17.90 -6.49 4.51
CA MET A 286 -19.12 -5.91 3.94
C MET A 286 -20.35 -6.52 4.61
N ASP A 287 -21.18 -5.66 5.18
CA ASP A 287 -22.52 -5.99 5.65
C ASP A 287 -23.56 -5.72 4.55
N ASP A 288 -24.84 -6.01 4.85
CA ASP A 288 -25.94 -5.83 3.89
C ASP A 288 -26.07 -4.36 3.43
N GLN A 289 -25.79 -3.41 4.31
CA GLN A 289 -25.82 -1.98 3.97
C GLN A 289 -24.71 -1.64 2.96
N ALA A 290 -23.47 -2.07 3.21
CA ALA A 290 -22.36 -1.84 2.29
C ALA A 290 -22.60 -2.52 0.93
N VAL A 291 -23.23 -3.71 0.92
CA VAL A 291 -23.66 -4.38 -0.31
C VAL A 291 -24.69 -3.55 -1.06
N GLU A 292 -25.70 -3.02 -0.38
CA GLU A 292 -26.74 -2.19 -1.00
C GLU A 292 -26.17 -0.88 -1.57
N GLU A 293 -25.27 -0.22 -0.83
CA GLU A 293 -24.57 0.99 -1.28
C GLU A 293 -23.74 0.71 -2.53
N ALA A 294 -22.93 -0.36 -2.53
CA ALA A 294 -22.14 -0.76 -3.70
C ALA A 294 -23.04 -1.12 -4.90
N THR A 295 -24.15 -1.80 -4.65
CA THR A 295 -25.15 -2.14 -5.67
C THR A 295 -25.73 -0.89 -6.33
N LYS A 296 -26.08 0.13 -5.53
CA LYS A 296 -26.59 1.40 -6.03
C LYS A 296 -25.55 2.20 -6.81
N ILE A 297 -24.31 2.30 -6.31
CA ILE A 297 -23.24 3.09 -6.94
C ILE A 297 -22.84 2.51 -8.29
N PHE A 298 -22.67 1.18 -8.37
CA PHE A 298 -22.17 0.51 -9.57
C PHE A 298 -23.24 -0.15 -10.43
N ASN A 299 -24.52 0.11 -10.11
CA ASN A 299 -25.68 -0.54 -10.75
C ASN A 299 -25.51 -2.07 -10.88
N LEU A 300 -25.10 -2.72 -9.78
CA LEU A 300 -24.89 -4.17 -9.79
C LEU A 300 -26.25 -4.86 -9.79
N GLU A 301 -26.60 -5.57 -10.85
CA GLU A 301 -27.73 -6.50 -10.76
C GLU A 301 -27.36 -7.69 -9.85
N LYS A 302 -28.22 -8.00 -8.86
CA LYS A 302 -28.05 -9.18 -8.00
C LYS A 302 -27.97 -10.45 -8.88
N GLY A 303 -26.88 -11.20 -8.76
CA GLY A 303 -26.65 -12.43 -9.52
C GLY A 303 -25.89 -12.28 -10.84
N LEU A 304 -25.62 -11.06 -11.32
CA LEU A 304 -24.99 -10.88 -12.65
C LEU A 304 -23.47 -11.06 -12.66
N TYR A 305 -22.83 -11.13 -11.49
CA TYR A 305 -21.39 -11.31 -11.41
C TYR A 305 -20.91 -12.64 -12.01
N VAL A 306 -21.75 -13.68 -11.98
CA VAL A 306 -21.43 -14.98 -12.60
C VAL A 306 -21.71 -14.98 -14.10
N LYS A 307 -22.55 -14.07 -14.62
CA LYS A 307 -22.82 -13.96 -16.07
C LYS A 307 -21.64 -13.32 -16.83
N HIS A 308 -20.85 -12.44 -16.18
CA HIS A 308 -19.77 -11.67 -16.82
C HIS A 308 -18.35 -11.83 -16.23
N LYS A 309 -18.10 -12.80 -15.34
CA LYS A 309 -16.74 -13.21 -14.89
C LYS A 309 -15.79 -12.03 -14.57
N GLY A 310 -16.19 -11.12 -13.68
CA GLY A 310 -15.23 -10.19 -13.06
C GLY A 310 -15.09 -8.80 -13.66
N VAL A 311 -15.94 -8.41 -14.61
CA VAL A 311 -15.96 -7.06 -15.19
C VAL A 311 -17.30 -6.41 -14.89
N ILE A 312 -17.30 -5.35 -14.06
CA ILE A 312 -18.44 -4.44 -13.96
C ILE A 312 -18.41 -3.60 -15.23
N LEU A 313 -19.28 -3.89 -16.20
CA LEU A 313 -19.55 -2.99 -17.31
C LEU A 313 -20.79 -2.18 -16.91
N ALA A 314 -20.70 -0.86 -17.04
CA ALA A 314 -21.88 -0.01 -16.91
C ALA A 314 -22.80 -0.32 -18.10
N ASP A 315 -23.96 -0.90 -17.82
CA ASP A 315 -25.06 -0.94 -18.77
C ASP A 315 -25.86 0.36 -18.61
N PHE A 316 -25.91 1.14 -19.69
CA PHE A 316 -26.74 2.35 -19.84
C PHE A 316 -28.13 2.01 -20.37
#